data_AF-A0A377CXR4-F1
#
_entry.id   AF-A0A377CXR4-F1
#
_cell.length_a   1.000
_cell.length_b   1.000
_cell.length_c   1.000
_cell.angle_alpha   90.00
_cell.angle_beta   90.00
_cell.angle_gamma   90.00
#
_symmetry.space_group_name_H-M   'P 1'
#
loop_
_entity.id
_entity.type
_entity.pdbx_description
1 polymer ?
#
loop_
_entity_poly.entity_id
_entity_poly.type
_entity_poly.pdbx_seq_one_letter_code
_entity_poly.pdbx_strand_id
1 'polypeptide(L)'
;MYFVDNNTGTTEMPALAPSQGTEVKWFTEGDGNKGISHIGQDWLNIIQAELLAILTEGKIQPDKMKLNQLTLAIKAIITANAFLRKNNLKEIEDAGAGAQANARKALGLGTLATKDKLSPTDVGALEKSKNLSDVPDKVAARTNLGVYSKEEGDRRYLKSGADNGSYSREQSDGSYLKVASNGSDIANRSAFIDNLGLRETVNRAANALPSAGTPLASEQAGQPPKI
;
A
#
# COMPACT_ATOMS: atom_id res chain seq x y z
N MET A 1 5.08 62.13 -6.81
CA MET A 1 5.30 62.80 -8.10
C MET A 1 3.98 63.44 -8.49
N TYR A 2 4.02 64.63 -9.06
CA TYR A 2 2.85 65.32 -9.61
C TYR A 2 3.24 65.81 -11.01
N PHE A 3 2.30 65.84 -11.94
CA PHE A 3 2.55 66.36 -13.28
C PHE A 3 2.88 67.86 -13.23
N VAL A 4 3.46 68.39 -14.31
CA VAL A 4 3.64 69.84 -14.49
C VAL A 4 2.30 70.55 -14.28
N ASP A 5 2.24 71.35 -13.22
CA ASP A 5 1.04 72.04 -12.73
C ASP A 5 1.33 73.53 -12.62
N ASN A 6 1.45 74.16 -13.80
CA ASN A 6 1.61 75.58 -13.97
C ASN A 6 1.02 76.02 -15.33
N ASN A 7 0.92 77.33 -15.55
CA ASN A 7 0.30 77.90 -16.76
C ASN A 7 1.11 77.69 -18.05
N THR A 8 2.24 76.99 -17.99
CA THR A 8 3.07 76.66 -19.15
C THR A 8 2.84 75.24 -19.68
N GLY A 9 2.09 74.42 -18.94
CA GLY A 9 1.73 73.07 -19.34
C GLY A 9 0.58 73.02 -20.37
N THR A 10 0.47 71.88 -21.04
CA THR A 10 -0.67 71.55 -21.92
C THR A 10 -1.43 70.34 -21.35
N THR A 11 -2.73 70.23 -21.63
CA THR A 11 -3.61 69.19 -21.06
C THR A 11 -3.50 67.85 -21.77
N GLU A 12 -3.03 67.84 -23.01
CA GLU A 12 -2.78 66.64 -23.80
C GLU A 12 -1.28 66.52 -24.06
N MET A 13 -0.73 65.32 -23.88
CA MET A 13 0.69 65.08 -24.13
C MET A 13 0.97 65.28 -25.63
N PRO A 14 1.91 66.19 -26.01
CA PRO A 14 2.29 66.36 -27.40
C PRO A 14 2.81 65.05 -27.99
N ALA A 15 2.58 64.84 -29.28
CA ALA A 15 3.11 63.68 -29.99
C ALA A 15 4.64 63.63 -29.88
N LEU A 16 5.18 62.48 -29.51
CA LEU A 16 6.61 62.26 -29.43
C LEU A 16 7.22 62.33 -30.84
N ALA A 17 8.36 63.00 -30.96
CA ALA A 17 9.09 63.07 -32.22
C ALA A 17 9.59 61.68 -32.64
N PRO A 18 9.77 61.43 -33.95
CA PRO A 18 10.30 60.16 -34.44
C PRO A 18 11.68 59.85 -33.85
N SER A 19 11.94 58.56 -33.58
CA SER A 19 13.25 58.12 -33.12
C SER A 19 14.35 58.55 -34.09
N GLN A 20 15.41 59.15 -33.55
CA GLN A 20 16.55 59.66 -34.31
C GLN A 20 17.71 58.65 -34.38
N GLY A 21 17.49 57.38 -34.01
CA GLY A 21 18.51 56.33 -34.08
C GLY A 21 18.07 55.00 -33.50
N THR A 22 18.89 53.97 -33.71
CA THR A 22 18.67 52.59 -33.22
C THR A 22 19.58 52.22 -32.04
N GLU A 23 20.52 53.09 -31.68
CA GLU A 23 21.50 52.85 -30.61
C GLU A 23 21.22 53.72 -29.39
N VAL A 24 21.49 53.16 -28.20
CA VAL A 24 21.39 53.89 -26.93
C VAL A 24 22.48 54.96 -26.84
N LYS A 25 22.10 56.20 -26.52
CA LYS A 25 23.02 57.33 -26.30
C LYS A 25 22.97 57.78 -24.84
N TRP A 26 24.11 58.27 -24.34
CA TRP A 26 24.27 58.75 -22.98
C TRP A 26 24.60 60.26 -22.97
N PHE A 27 24.36 60.92 -21.83
CA PHE A 27 24.69 62.33 -21.66
C PHE A 27 26.20 62.57 -21.71
N THR A 28 26.61 63.65 -22.38
CA THR A 28 28.00 64.12 -22.47
C THR A 28 28.05 65.63 -22.23
N GLU A 29 29.11 66.10 -21.57
CA GLU A 29 29.44 67.53 -21.45
C GLU A 29 29.94 68.15 -22.78
N GLY A 30 29.88 67.39 -23.87
CA GLY A 30 30.53 67.73 -25.12
C GLY A 30 32.02 67.44 -25.05
N ASP A 31 32.66 67.38 -26.22
CA ASP A 31 34.10 67.11 -26.36
C ASP A 31 34.82 68.24 -27.11
N GLY A 32 34.17 69.40 -27.20
CA GLY A 32 34.62 70.55 -27.99
C GLY A 32 34.17 70.52 -29.45
N ASN A 33 33.88 69.34 -30.03
CA ASN A 33 33.35 69.21 -31.39
C ASN A 33 31.84 68.95 -31.41
N LYS A 34 31.33 68.26 -30.39
CA LYS A 34 29.91 68.02 -30.16
C LYS A 34 29.44 68.87 -28.99
N GLY A 35 28.29 69.54 -29.15
CA GLY A 35 27.67 70.31 -28.07
C GLY A 35 27.25 69.44 -26.88
N ILE A 36 26.97 70.09 -25.76
CA ILE A 36 26.40 69.43 -24.58
C ILE A 36 25.10 68.70 -24.94
N SER A 37 24.83 67.60 -24.25
CA SER A 37 23.56 66.88 -24.45
C SER A 37 22.37 67.75 -24.05
N HIS A 38 21.40 67.91 -24.95
CA HIS A 38 20.19 68.69 -24.73
C HIS A 38 19.02 67.79 -24.29
N ILE A 39 18.35 68.15 -23.20
CA ILE A 39 17.13 67.48 -22.73
C ILE A 39 15.92 68.20 -23.32
N GLY A 40 15.26 67.57 -24.29
CA GLY A 40 14.03 68.09 -24.90
C GLY A 40 12.76 67.74 -24.14
N GLN A 41 11.65 68.36 -24.55
CA GLN A 41 10.32 68.10 -23.98
C GLN A 41 9.96 66.61 -24.00
N ASP A 42 10.29 65.90 -25.09
CA ASP A 42 9.92 64.49 -25.27
C ASP A 42 10.52 63.64 -24.16
N TRP A 43 11.79 63.86 -23.82
CA TRP A 43 12.48 63.14 -22.76
C TRP A 43 11.83 63.39 -21.40
N LEU A 44 11.54 64.66 -21.07
CA LEU A 44 10.91 65.02 -19.80
C LEU A 44 9.49 64.47 -19.69
N ASN A 45 8.72 64.54 -20.78
CA ASN A 45 7.35 64.03 -20.84
C ASN A 45 7.32 62.50 -20.72
N ILE A 46 8.27 61.79 -21.33
CA ILE A 46 8.42 60.33 -21.18
C ILE A 46 8.70 59.99 -19.72
N ILE A 47 9.71 60.61 -19.09
CA ILE A 47 10.02 60.34 -17.68
C ILE A 47 8.83 60.65 -16.78
N GLN A 48 8.13 61.77 -17.00
CA GLN A 48 6.92 62.10 -16.24
C GLN A 48 5.84 61.03 -16.43
N ALA A 49 5.57 60.61 -17.68
CA ALA A 49 4.56 59.61 -17.99
C ALA A 49 4.89 58.26 -17.32
N GLU A 50 6.14 57.80 -17.37
CA GLU A 50 6.59 56.56 -16.70
C GLU A 50 6.38 56.64 -15.18
N LEU A 51 6.74 57.77 -14.55
CA LEU A 51 6.55 57.96 -13.11
C LEU A 51 5.06 58.01 -12.72
N LEU A 52 4.19 58.59 -13.56
CA LEU A 52 2.74 58.58 -13.38
C LEU A 52 2.12 57.20 -13.62
N ALA A 53 2.68 56.41 -14.55
CA ALA A 53 2.27 55.04 -14.80
C ALA A 53 2.55 54.15 -13.58
N ILE A 54 3.72 54.32 -12.94
CA ILE A 54 4.04 53.62 -11.67
C ILE A 54 3.02 53.95 -10.57
N LEU A 55 2.64 55.22 -10.42
CA LEU A 55 1.60 55.64 -9.49
C LEU A 55 0.25 54.97 -9.79
N THR A 56 -0.13 54.95 -11.07
CA THR A 56 -1.38 54.34 -11.55
C THR A 56 -1.41 52.83 -11.27
N GLU A 57 -0.32 52.11 -11.58
CA GLU A 57 -0.18 50.67 -11.32
C GLU A 57 -0.24 50.37 -9.82
N GLY A 58 0.41 51.21 -9.00
CA GLY A 58 0.31 51.15 -7.54
C GLY A 58 -1.05 51.60 -6.97
N LYS A 59 -2.01 51.99 -7.82
CA LYS A 59 -3.33 52.54 -7.47
C LYS A 59 -3.24 53.75 -6.53
N ILE A 60 -2.25 54.60 -6.74
CA ILE A 60 -2.02 55.84 -5.99
C ILE A 60 -2.30 57.03 -6.91
N GLN A 61 -3.18 57.92 -6.47
CA GLN A 61 -3.44 59.17 -7.18
C GLN A 61 -2.30 60.18 -6.94
N PRO A 62 -1.86 60.94 -7.96
CA PRO A 62 -0.89 62.00 -7.78
C PRO A 62 -1.37 63.05 -6.76
N ASP A 63 -0.50 63.39 -5.82
CA ASP A 63 -0.77 64.37 -4.76
C ASP A 63 0.44 65.29 -4.56
N LYS A 64 0.27 66.58 -4.84
CA LYS A 64 1.35 67.58 -4.77
C LYS A 64 1.92 67.77 -3.34
N MET A 65 1.17 67.37 -2.31
CA MET A 65 1.57 67.48 -0.91
C MET A 65 2.37 66.28 -0.40
N LYS A 66 2.53 65.22 -1.20
CA LYS A 66 3.22 63.98 -0.80
C LYS A 66 4.52 63.76 -1.56
N LEU A 67 5.62 63.64 -0.82
CA LEU A 67 6.97 63.46 -1.39
C LEU A 67 7.44 61.99 -1.46
N ASN A 68 6.63 61.03 -1.02
CA ASN A 68 6.99 59.60 -0.96
C ASN A 68 6.10 58.69 -1.83
N GLN A 69 5.34 59.27 -2.76
CA GLN A 69 4.31 58.52 -3.49
C GLN A 69 4.88 57.41 -4.38
N LEU A 70 6.05 57.62 -4.99
CA LEU A 70 6.73 56.56 -5.76
C LEU A 70 7.10 55.37 -4.87
N THR A 71 7.62 55.65 -3.67
CA THR A 71 7.93 54.62 -2.67
C THR A 71 6.67 53.85 -2.27
N LEU A 72 5.55 54.54 -2.05
CA LEU A 72 4.28 53.91 -1.71
C LEU A 72 3.75 53.05 -2.86
N ALA A 73 3.83 53.55 -4.10
CA ALA A 73 3.35 52.84 -5.28
C ALA A 73 4.16 51.55 -5.51
N ILE A 74 5.49 51.64 -5.48
CA ILE A 74 6.37 50.48 -5.60
C ILE A 74 6.10 49.46 -4.49
N LYS A 75 5.93 49.90 -3.23
CA LYS A 75 5.54 49.00 -2.13
C LYS A 75 4.22 48.30 -2.41
N ALA A 76 3.21 49.01 -2.93
CA ALA A 76 1.91 48.44 -3.27
C ALA A 76 2.03 47.40 -4.39
N ILE A 77 2.77 47.71 -5.47
CA ILE A 77 3.01 46.81 -6.61
C ILE A 77 3.71 45.53 -6.15
N ILE A 78 4.79 45.66 -5.37
CA ILE A 78 5.51 44.50 -4.84
C ILE A 78 4.60 43.68 -3.92
N THR A 79 3.80 44.33 -3.07
CA THR A 79 2.88 43.61 -2.15
C THR A 79 1.79 42.87 -2.91
N ALA A 80 1.22 43.46 -3.96
CA ALA A 80 0.18 42.82 -4.78
C ALA A 80 0.72 41.59 -5.53
N ASN A 81 1.99 41.65 -5.96
CA ASN A 81 2.67 40.56 -6.68
C ASN A 81 3.40 39.57 -5.75
N ALA A 82 3.56 39.91 -4.47
CA ALA A 82 4.10 38.99 -3.50
C ALA A 82 3.04 37.92 -3.19
N PHE A 83 3.40 36.65 -3.38
CA PHE A 83 2.65 35.49 -2.89
C PHE A 83 2.66 35.48 -1.36
N LEU A 84 2.00 36.47 -0.75
CA LEU A 84 1.93 36.65 0.68
C LEU A 84 0.90 35.66 1.21
N ARG A 85 1.39 34.76 2.05
CA ARG A 85 0.69 33.80 2.94
C ARG A 85 -0.55 34.32 3.69
N LYS A 86 -0.93 35.59 3.53
CA LYS A 86 -2.03 36.27 4.21
C LYS A 86 -3.37 35.57 4.02
N ASN A 87 -3.58 34.92 2.87
CA ASN A 87 -4.84 34.25 2.57
C ASN A 87 -4.76 32.72 2.66
N ASN A 88 -3.75 32.14 3.31
CA ASN A 88 -3.61 30.68 3.44
C ASN A 88 -3.70 29.95 2.08
N LEU A 89 -3.09 30.50 1.03
CA LEU A 89 -3.13 29.96 -0.34
C LEU A 89 -4.51 30.05 -1.02
N LYS A 90 -5.41 30.92 -0.57
CA LYS A 90 -6.70 31.18 -1.23
C LYS A 90 -6.52 31.54 -2.72
N GLU A 91 -5.42 32.15 -3.10
CA GLU A 91 -5.09 32.42 -4.51
C GLU A 91 -4.98 31.13 -5.36
N ILE A 92 -4.51 30.03 -4.78
CA ILE A 92 -4.46 28.71 -5.43
C ILE A 92 -5.86 28.08 -5.44
N GLU A 93 -6.65 28.32 -4.39
CA GLU A 93 -8.05 27.89 -4.33
C GLU A 93 -8.88 28.58 -5.43
N ASP A 94 -8.78 29.91 -5.52
CA ASP A 94 -9.48 30.76 -6.48
C ASP A 94 -9.05 30.48 -7.93
N ALA A 95 -7.79 30.09 -8.15
CA ALA A 95 -7.29 29.63 -9.45
C ALA A 95 -7.86 28.25 -9.87
N GLY A 96 -8.57 27.55 -8.97
CA GLY A 96 -9.34 26.35 -9.26
C GLY A 96 -8.59 25.03 -9.06
N ALA A 97 -9.30 23.92 -9.27
CA ALA A 97 -8.84 22.57 -8.93
C ALA A 97 -7.51 22.15 -9.60
N GLY A 98 -7.24 22.63 -10.82
CA GLY A 98 -5.99 22.34 -11.53
C GLY A 98 -4.77 22.98 -10.88
N ALA A 99 -4.89 24.24 -10.43
CA ALA A 99 -3.83 24.93 -9.70
C ALA A 99 -3.55 24.25 -8.36
N GLN A 100 -4.60 23.84 -7.64
CA GLN A 100 -4.47 23.09 -6.41
C GLN A 100 -3.74 21.75 -6.62
N ALA A 101 -4.07 21.01 -7.68
CA ALA A 101 -3.40 19.75 -8.01
C ALA A 101 -1.91 19.94 -8.35
N ASN A 102 -1.58 20.97 -9.15
CA ASN A 102 -0.20 21.30 -9.48
C ASN A 102 0.60 21.72 -8.25
N ALA A 103 0.01 22.51 -7.35
CA ALA A 103 0.64 22.90 -6.10
C ALA A 103 0.96 21.69 -5.22
N ARG A 104 0.01 20.76 -5.05
CA ARG A 104 0.23 19.50 -4.33
C ARG A 104 1.33 18.65 -4.96
N LYS A 105 1.34 18.54 -6.30
CA LYS A 105 2.39 17.82 -7.05
C LYS A 105 3.76 18.44 -6.85
N ALA A 106 3.87 19.76 -6.89
CA ALA A 106 5.13 20.48 -6.68
C ALA A 106 5.69 20.27 -5.25
N LEU A 107 4.81 20.13 -4.26
CA LEU A 107 5.16 19.79 -2.88
C LEU A 107 5.44 18.28 -2.67
N GLY A 108 5.30 17.44 -3.70
CA GLY A 108 5.46 16.00 -3.59
C GLY A 108 4.37 15.30 -2.77
N LEU A 109 3.20 15.94 -2.60
CA LEU A 109 2.09 15.37 -1.84
C LEU A 109 1.37 14.30 -2.64
N GLY A 110 1.35 13.08 -2.10
CA GLY A 110 0.61 11.94 -2.66
C GLY A 110 -0.88 11.94 -2.30
N THR A 111 -1.61 10.96 -2.83
CA THR A 111 -3.07 10.81 -2.65
C THR A 111 -3.49 10.67 -1.19
N LEU A 112 -2.73 9.93 -0.37
CA LEU A 112 -3.02 9.73 1.05
C LEU A 112 -2.99 11.04 1.85
N ALA A 113 -2.09 11.97 1.49
CA ALA A 113 -1.97 13.27 2.15
C ALA A 113 -3.19 14.18 1.92
N THR A 114 -4.06 13.82 0.96
CA THR A 114 -5.25 14.59 0.59
C THR A 114 -6.56 13.96 1.06
N LYS A 115 -6.50 12.82 1.76
CA LYS A 115 -7.70 12.17 2.30
C LYS A 115 -8.02 12.73 3.68
N ASP A 116 -9.29 13.07 3.90
CA ASP A 116 -9.78 13.51 5.21
C ASP A 116 -9.66 12.41 6.27
N LYS A 117 -9.79 11.15 5.86
CA LYS A 117 -9.66 9.96 6.69
C LYS A 117 -9.01 8.85 5.90
N LEU A 118 -8.21 8.05 6.58
CA LEU A 118 -7.62 6.83 6.03
C LEU A 118 -8.42 5.61 6.51
N SER A 119 -8.69 4.70 5.59
CA SER A 119 -9.20 3.37 5.85
C SER A 119 -8.08 2.34 5.84
N PRO A 120 -8.25 1.14 6.42
CA PRO A 120 -7.27 0.08 6.33
C PRO A 120 -6.88 -0.28 4.89
N THR A 121 -7.84 -0.23 3.95
CA THR A 121 -7.59 -0.43 2.52
C THR A 121 -6.60 0.59 1.94
N ASP A 122 -6.62 1.83 2.41
CA ASP A 122 -5.76 2.91 1.90
C ASP A 122 -4.28 2.68 2.20
N VAL A 123 -3.99 1.97 3.27
CA VAL A 123 -2.64 1.73 3.77
C VAL A 123 -2.25 0.25 3.75
N GLY A 124 -3.09 -0.62 3.18
CA GLY A 124 -2.87 -2.06 3.17
C GLY A 124 -2.92 -2.72 4.56
N ALA A 125 -3.62 -2.11 5.51
CA ALA A 125 -3.82 -2.66 6.84
C ALA A 125 -5.03 -3.61 6.88
N LEU A 126 -5.04 -4.50 7.88
CA LEU A 126 -6.15 -5.39 8.17
C LEU A 126 -7.26 -4.65 8.93
N GLU A 127 -8.51 -4.97 8.61
CA GLU A 127 -9.69 -4.46 9.29
C GLU A 127 -10.01 -5.30 10.53
N LYS A 128 -10.05 -4.67 11.71
CA LYS A 128 -10.38 -5.35 12.96
C LYS A 128 -11.73 -6.07 12.92
N SER A 129 -12.73 -5.48 12.25
CA SER A 129 -14.08 -6.04 12.09
C SER A 129 -14.12 -7.29 11.21
N LYS A 130 -13.10 -7.51 10.37
CA LYS A 130 -13.03 -8.68 9.46
C LYS A 130 -12.49 -9.93 10.15
N ASN A 131 -12.06 -9.85 11.41
CA ASN A 131 -11.55 -10.99 12.17
C ASN A 131 -10.53 -11.82 11.37
N LEU A 132 -9.57 -11.14 10.73
CA LEU A 132 -8.49 -11.75 9.92
C LEU A 132 -8.95 -12.49 8.65
N SER A 133 -10.24 -12.40 8.26
CA SER A 133 -10.71 -12.98 7.01
C SER A 133 -10.07 -12.32 5.77
N ASP A 134 -9.64 -11.07 5.93
CA ASP A 134 -8.96 -10.20 4.97
C ASP A 134 -7.44 -10.38 4.93
N VAL A 135 -6.88 -11.32 5.70
CA VAL A 135 -5.47 -11.73 5.53
C VAL A 135 -5.26 -12.29 4.12
N PRO A 136 -4.35 -11.72 3.31
CA PRO A 136 -4.15 -12.14 1.91
C PRO A 136 -3.63 -13.56 1.78
N ASP A 137 -2.59 -13.90 2.55
CA ASP A 137 -2.03 -15.26 2.60
C ASP A 137 -2.15 -15.83 4.01
N LYS A 138 -3.21 -16.62 4.21
CA LYS A 138 -3.50 -17.27 5.49
C LYS A 138 -2.49 -18.37 5.81
N VAL A 139 -1.88 -19.00 4.81
CA VAL A 139 -0.88 -20.06 5.02
C VAL A 139 0.41 -19.43 5.53
N ALA A 140 0.95 -18.44 4.83
CA ALA A 140 2.15 -17.72 5.25
C ALA A 140 1.96 -17.05 6.62
N ALA A 141 0.80 -16.45 6.89
CA ALA A 141 0.49 -15.88 8.20
C ALA A 141 0.54 -16.93 9.32
N ARG A 142 -0.02 -18.13 9.11
CA ARG A 142 0.07 -19.24 10.08
C ARG A 142 1.50 -19.71 10.29
N THR A 143 2.27 -19.85 9.21
CA THR A 143 3.69 -20.21 9.27
C THR A 143 4.49 -19.20 10.09
N ASN A 144 4.32 -17.90 9.85
CA ASN A 144 5.00 -16.83 10.60
C ASN A 144 4.62 -16.80 12.09
N LEU A 145 3.38 -17.18 12.42
CA LEU A 145 2.91 -17.28 13.80
C LEU A 145 3.27 -18.61 14.48
N GLY A 146 3.80 -19.60 13.75
CA GLY A 146 4.11 -20.92 14.29
C GLY A 146 2.87 -21.72 14.71
N VAL A 147 1.71 -21.46 14.10
CA VAL A 147 0.44 -22.13 14.43
C VAL A 147 0.01 -23.09 13.32
N TYR A 148 -0.75 -24.13 13.68
CA TYR A 148 -1.32 -25.09 12.72
C TYR A 148 -2.72 -24.67 12.26
N SER A 149 -3.08 -25.05 11.03
CA SER A 149 -4.49 -25.07 10.61
C SER A 149 -5.28 -26.17 11.33
N LYS A 150 -6.61 -26.12 11.23
CA LYS A 150 -7.48 -27.20 11.75
C LYS A 150 -7.11 -28.53 11.09
N GLU A 151 -6.96 -28.55 9.77
CA GLU A 151 -6.65 -29.77 9.01
C GLU A 151 -5.26 -30.33 9.36
N GLU A 152 -4.27 -29.48 9.61
CA GLU A 152 -2.94 -29.91 10.08
C GLU A 152 -2.97 -30.42 11.52
N GLY A 153 -3.73 -29.75 12.39
CA GLY A 153 -3.96 -30.19 13.76
C GLY A 153 -4.66 -31.54 13.79
N ASP A 154 -5.76 -31.70 13.05
CA ASP A 154 -6.53 -32.93 12.94
C ASP A 154 -5.62 -34.06 12.44
N ARG A 155 -4.81 -33.84 11.41
CA ARG A 155 -3.88 -34.88 10.92
C ARG A 155 -2.81 -35.27 11.95
N ARG A 156 -2.35 -34.33 12.78
CA ARG A 156 -1.27 -34.57 13.76
C ARG A 156 -1.77 -35.16 15.07
N TYR A 157 -2.90 -34.65 15.57
CA TYR A 157 -3.42 -34.96 16.90
C TYR A 157 -4.60 -35.95 16.86
N LEU A 158 -5.31 -36.05 15.74
CA LEU A 158 -6.37 -37.04 15.52
C LEU A 158 -5.82 -38.34 14.89
N LYS A 159 -4.64 -38.79 15.34
CA LYS A 159 -4.21 -40.20 15.19
C LYS A 159 -4.93 -41.15 16.18
N SER A 160 -6.12 -40.78 16.64
CA SER A 160 -6.93 -41.58 17.56
C SER A 160 -8.42 -41.58 17.19
N GLY A 161 -8.77 -41.17 15.96
CA GLY A 161 -10.09 -41.37 15.37
C GLY A 161 -10.29 -42.76 14.75
N ALA A 162 -9.58 -43.78 15.25
CA ALA A 162 -10.23 -45.07 15.40
C ALA A 162 -11.28 -44.85 16.50
N ASP A 163 -12.47 -44.36 16.17
CA ASP A 163 -13.56 -45.24 15.76
C ASP A 163 -13.12 -46.70 15.82
N ASN A 164 -13.53 -47.32 16.91
CA ASN A 164 -13.65 -48.75 17.11
C ASN A 164 -14.49 -49.36 15.95
N GLY A 165 -13.94 -49.42 14.73
CA GLY A 165 -14.64 -49.89 13.53
C GLY A 165 -14.24 -49.34 12.16
N SER A 166 -13.30 -48.39 11.99
CA SER A 166 -12.91 -47.96 10.63
C SER A 166 -11.44 -47.53 10.51
N TYR A 167 -10.56 -48.51 10.35
CA TYR A 167 -9.24 -48.27 9.75
C TYR A 167 -9.40 -48.14 8.24
N SER A 168 -8.99 -47.00 7.70
CA SER A 168 -8.85 -46.74 6.27
C SER A 168 -8.02 -47.86 5.60
N ARG A 169 -8.67 -48.52 4.65
CA ARG A 169 -8.38 -49.82 4.04
C ARG A 169 -7.02 -50.02 3.35
N GLU A 170 -6.11 -49.04 3.32
CA GLU A 170 -4.97 -49.08 2.38
C GLU A 170 -3.57 -48.83 2.96
N GLN A 171 -3.39 -48.70 4.27
CA GLN A 171 -2.05 -48.50 4.86
C GLN A 171 -1.76 -49.30 6.14
N SER A 172 -2.38 -50.47 6.34
CA SER A 172 -1.87 -51.39 7.36
C SER A 172 -0.64 -52.11 6.80
N ASP A 173 0.52 -51.82 7.35
CA ASP A 173 1.81 -52.52 7.21
C ASP A 173 1.79 -54.03 7.57
N GLY A 174 0.62 -54.67 7.59
CA GLY A 174 0.43 -56.05 8.03
C GLY A 174 0.34 -56.22 9.54
N SER A 175 0.36 -55.14 10.34
CA SER A 175 0.30 -55.23 11.81
C SER A 175 -1.06 -55.64 12.38
N TYR A 176 -2.15 -55.51 11.59
CA TYR A 176 -3.51 -55.87 12.01
C TYR A 176 -4.16 -56.92 11.10
N LEU A 177 -4.99 -57.79 11.67
CA LEU A 177 -5.82 -58.76 10.93
C LEU A 177 -6.96 -58.05 10.20
N LYS A 178 -7.22 -58.43 8.95
CA LYS A 178 -8.30 -57.87 8.13
C LYS A 178 -9.57 -58.70 8.34
N VAL A 179 -10.68 -58.04 8.64
CA VAL A 179 -12.00 -58.69 8.81
C VAL A 179 -12.37 -59.53 7.59
N ALA A 180 -12.14 -59.00 6.38
CA ALA A 180 -12.46 -59.70 5.13
C ALA A 180 -11.60 -60.95 4.87
N SER A 181 -10.44 -61.08 5.53
CA SER A 181 -9.58 -62.26 5.41
C SER A 181 -10.09 -63.46 6.20
N ASN A 182 -11.05 -63.26 7.13
CA ASN A 182 -11.56 -64.32 8.00
C ASN A 182 -10.43 -65.15 8.65
N GLY A 183 -9.38 -64.48 9.11
CA GLY A 183 -8.22 -65.12 9.75
C GLY A 183 -7.22 -65.79 8.80
N SER A 184 -7.39 -65.68 7.47
CA SER A 184 -6.40 -66.21 6.51
C SER A 184 -5.06 -65.49 6.60
N ASP A 185 -5.04 -64.26 7.11
CA ASP A 185 -3.89 -63.39 7.31
C ASP A 185 -3.24 -63.52 8.70
N ILE A 186 -3.66 -64.49 9.51
CA ILE A 186 -2.95 -64.85 10.75
C ILE A 186 -1.60 -65.48 10.38
N ALA A 187 -0.51 -64.78 10.69
CA ALA A 187 0.85 -65.23 10.38
C ALA A 187 1.23 -66.55 11.07
N ASN A 188 0.86 -66.72 12.34
CA ASN A 188 1.11 -67.95 13.10
C ASN A 188 -0.18 -68.51 13.69
N ARG A 189 -0.87 -69.35 12.91
CA ARG A 189 -2.14 -69.99 13.31
C ARG A 189 -1.98 -70.92 14.52
N SER A 190 -0.82 -71.56 14.67
CA SER A 190 -0.54 -72.46 15.79
C SER A 190 -0.51 -71.70 17.13
N ALA A 191 0.25 -70.60 17.18
CA ALA A 191 0.30 -69.72 18.35
C ALA A 191 -1.03 -69.01 18.60
N PHE A 192 -1.79 -68.68 17.53
CA PHE A 192 -3.12 -68.11 17.66
C PHE A 192 -4.09 -69.08 18.37
N ILE A 193 -4.04 -70.37 18.04
CA ILE A 193 -4.82 -71.42 18.73
C ILE A 193 -4.40 -71.56 20.21
N ASP A 194 -3.10 -71.47 20.50
CA ASP A 194 -2.59 -71.48 21.89
C ASP A 194 -3.12 -70.29 22.69
N ASN A 195 -3.05 -69.09 22.12
CA ASN A 195 -3.49 -67.86 22.77
C ASN A 195 -5.00 -67.82 23.00
N LEU A 196 -5.79 -68.48 22.14
CA LEU A 196 -7.22 -68.68 22.37
C LEU A 196 -7.53 -69.76 23.42
N GLY A 197 -6.52 -70.47 23.93
CA GLY A 197 -6.71 -71.58 24.87
C GLY A 197 -7.34 -72.82 24.24
N LEU A 198 -7.34 -72.93 22.90
CA LEU A 198 -8.05 -74.00 22.18
C LEU A 198 -7.17 -75.24 21.93
N ARG A 199 -5.89 -75.19 22.28
CA ARG A 199 -4.95 -76.29 21.98
C ARG A 199 -5.39 -77.62 22.58
N GLU A 200 -5.85 -77.62 23.83
CA GLU A 200 -6.31 -78.85 24.48
C GLU A 200 -7.57 -79.41 23.79
N THR A 201 -8.51 -78.54 23.43
CA THR A 201 -9.73 -78.91 22.70
C THR A 201 -9.41 -79.54 21.35
N VAL A 202 -8.48 -78.96 20.59
CA VAL A 202 -8.02 -79.53 19.31
C VAL A 202 -7.39 -80.90 19.52
N ASN A 203 -6.54 -81.06 20.53
CA ASN A 203 -5.91 -82.36 20.83
C ASN A 203 -6.94 -83.42 21.23
N ARG A 204 -7.93 -83.06 22.05
CA ARG A 204 -9.02 -83.97 22.43
C ARG A 204 -9.88 -84.37 21.24
N ALA A 205 -10.23 -83.42 20.37
CA ALA A 205 -11.01 -83.68 19.16
C ALA A 205 -10.25 -84.56 18.16
N ALA A 206 -8.95 -84.33 17.97
CA ALA A 206 -8.11 -85.13 17.09
C ALA A 206 -8.01 -86.61 17.55
N ASN A 207 -8.10 -86.86 18.86
CA ASN A 207 -8.06 -88.19 19.45
C ASN A 207 -9.46 -88.75 19.79
N ALA A 208 -10.53 -88.05 19.40
CA ALA A 208 -11.89 -88.53 19.64
C ALA A 208 -12.22 -89.68 18.68
N LEU A 209 -12.90 -90.71 19.19
CA LEU A 209 -13.42 -91.79 18.35
C LEU A 209 -14.44 -91.21 17.36
N PRO A 210 -14.31 -91.48 16.04
CA PRO A 210 -15.31 -91.08 15.07
C PRO A 210 -16.66 -91.73 15.38
N SER A 211 -17.73 -90.94 15.35
CA SER A 211 -19.10 -91.45 15.61
C SER A 211 -19.56 -92.49 14.59
N ALA A 212 -18.91 -92.58 13.43
CA ALA A 212 -19.20 -93.54 12.37
C ALA A 212 -18.60 -94.95 12.60
N GLY A 213 -17.95 -95.19 13.75
CA GLY A 213 -17.43 -96.51 14.12
C GLY A 213 -16.20 -96.91 13.30
N THR A 214 -15.02 -96.80 13.91
CA THR A 214 -13.80 -97.45 13.43
C THR A 214 -13.25 -98.37 14.53
N PRO A 215 -12.63 -99.52 14.17
CA PRO A 215 -12.33 -100.59 15.11
C PRO A 215 -11.29 -100.14 16.15
N LEU A 216 -11.53 -100.49 17.41
CA LEU A 216 -10.54 -100.34 18.48
C LEU A 216 -9.27 -101.12 18.10
N ALA A 217 -8.10 -100.49 18.20
CA ALA A 217 -6.83 -101.18 18.23
C ALA A 217 -6.73 -102.00 19.53
N SER A 218 -7.38 -103.16 19.56
CA SER A 218 -7.15 -104.19 20.58
C SER A 218 -5.98 -105.07 20.15
N GLU A 219 -4.75 -104.61 20.33
CA GLU A 219 -3.58 -105.47 20.13
C GLU A 219 -2.40 -105.10 21.03
N GLN A 220 -2.58 -105.26 22.34
CA GLN A 220 -1.47 -105.58 23.26
C GLN A 220 -1.99 -106.02 24.65
N ALA A 221 -2.75 -107.13 24.70
CA ALA A 221 -2.95 -107.85 25.95
C ALA A 221 -3.32 -109.31 25.65
N GLY A 222 -2.36 -110.23 25.84
CA GLY A 222 -2.64 -111.66 26.00
C GLY A 222 -1.91 -112.58 25.03
N GLN A 223 -0.67 -112.95 25.35
CA GLN A 223 -0.14 -114.26 25.01
C GLN A 223 0.03 -115.06 26.33
N PRO A 224 -0.57 -116.26 26.46
CA PRO A 224 -0.66 -116.99 27.72
C PRO A 224 0.64 -117.74 28.08
N PRO A 225 0.82 -118.15 29.35
CA PRO A 225 2.00 -118.90 29.78
C PRO A 225 1.96 -120.31 29.18
N LYS A 226 3.10 -120.79 28.68
CA LYS A 226 3.32 -122.22 28.45
C LYS A 226 4.11 -122.79 29.61
N ILE A 227 3.56 -123.89 30.12
CA ILE A 227 4.08 -124.84 31.10
C ILE A 227 5.44 -125.39 30.64
#